data_AF-A0A351YA97-F1
#
_entry.id   AF-A0A351YA97-F1
#
_cell.length_a   1.000
_cell.length_b   1.000
_cell.length_c   1.000
_cell.angle_alpha   90.00
_cell.angle_beta   90.00
_cell.angle_gamma   90.00
#
_symmetry.space_group_name_H-M   'P 1'
#
loop_
_entity.id
_entity.type
_entity.pdbx_description
1 polymer ?
#
loop_
_entity_poly.entity_id
_entity_poly.type
_entity_poly.pdbx_seq_one_letter_code
_entity_poly.pdbx_strand_id
1 'polypeptide(L)' 'QKEFGTKVEIKNINSFKNIEAAIDYEIERQSKLILMGEKVRQETRRFDEATGKTILMRVKTDAVDYKYFPEPNITP' A
#
# COMPACT_ATOMS: atom_id res chain seq x y z
N GLN A 1 13.71 -3.49 -19.98
CA GLN A 1 13.38 -3.17 -18.57
C GLN A 1 12.27 -4.13 -18.16
N LYS A 2 12.39 -4.83 -17.02
CA LYS A 2 11.34 -5.75 -16.55
C LYS A 2 10.21 -4.90 -15.95
N GLU A 3 8.99 -5.02 -16.46
CA GLU A 3 7.83 -4.38 -15.84
C GLU A 3 7.49 -5.11 -14.54
N PHE A 4 7.45 -4.37 -13.43
CA PHE A 4 6.97 -4.88 -12.15
C PHE A 4 5.46 -4.66 -12.03
N GLY A 5 4.80 -5.46 -11.20
CA GLY A 5 3.36 -5.33 -10.93
C GLY A 5 2.97 -4.00 -10.25
N THR A 6 1.67 -3.78 -10.09
CA THR A 6 1.16 -2.56 -9.43
C THR A 6 1.33 -2.62 -7.92
N LYS A 7 1.93 -1.59 -7.34
CA LYS A 7 2.18 -1.51 -5.89
C LYS A 7 0.93 -1.10 -5.10
N VAL A 8 0.65 -1.82 -4.02
CA VAL A 8 -0.32 -1.43 -2.97
C VAL A 8 0.45 -1.09 -1.69
N GLU A 9 0.02 -0.06 -0.97
CA GLU A 9 0.63 0.35 0.31
C GLU A 9 -0.35 0.16 1.46
N ILE A 10 0.02 -0.63 2.46
CA ILE A 10 -0.79 -0.79 3.69
C ILE A 10 -0.18 0.09 4.78
N LYS A 11 -0.98 0.96 5.39
CA LYS A 11 -0.55 1.88 6.46
C LYS A 11 -1.25 1.57 7.78
N ASN A 12 -0.64 2.06 8.88
CA ASN A 12 -1.15 1.97 10.26
C ASN A 12 -1.28 0.52 10.77
N ILE A 13 -0.17 -0.21 10.80
CA ILE A 13 -0.06 -1.55 11.40
C ILE A 13 0.79 -1.45 12.66
N ASN A 14 0.30 -1.99 13.78
CA ASN A 14 0.90 -1.76 15.11
C ASN A 14 1.66 -2.97 15.69
N SER A 15 1.74 -4.10 14.99
CA SER A 15 2.49 -5.27 15.46
C SER A 15 3.07 -6.10 14.31
N PHE A 16 4.17 -6.81 14.55
CA PHE A 16 4.78 -7.71 13.56
C PHE A 16 3.84 -8.83 13.12
N LYS A 17 3.07 -9.39 14.05
CA LYS A 17 2.04 -10.39 13.74
C LYS A 17 0.98 -9.84 12.79
N ASN A 18 0.58 -8.58 12.98
CA ASN A 18 -0.39 -7.94 12.09
C ASN A 18 0.23 -7.55 10.74
N ILE A 19 1.54 -7.33 10.67
CA ILE A 19 2.26 -7.14 9.39
C ILE A 19 2.19 -8.43 8.57
N GLU A 20 2.54 -9.56 9.17
CA GLU A 20 2.46 -10.88 8.52
C GLU A 20 1.04 -11.16 8.00
N ALA A 21 0.04 -11.05 8.88
CA ALA A 21 -1.36 -11.27 8.51
C ALA A 21 -1.86 -10.31 7.41
N ALA A 22 -1.43 -9.04 7.43
CA ALA A 22 -1.79 -8.08 6.40
C ALA A 22 -1.16 -8.41 5.05
N ILE A 23 0.09 -8.89 5.05
CA ILE A 23 0.79 -9.33 3.83
C ILE A 23 0.10 -10.56 3.24
N ASP A 24 -0.18 -11.58 4.05
CA ASP A 24 -0.84 -12.82 3.61
C ASP A 24 -2.20 -12.54 2.98
N TYR A 25 -3.01 -11.71 3.65
CA TYR A 25 -4.32 -11.30 3.12
C TYR A 25 -4.19 -10.55 1.79
N GLU A 26 -3.22 -9.65 1.67
CA GLU A 26 -3.05 -8.84 0.46
C GLU A 26 -2.50 -9.66 -0.72
N ILE A 27 -1.64 -10.66 -0.46
CA ILE A 27 -1.20 -11.64 -1.45
C ILE A 27 -2.40 -12.41 -1.99
N GLU A 28 -3.24 -12.94 -1.12
CA GLU A 28 -4.43 -13.69 -1.52
C GLU A 28 -5.39 -12.81 -2.34
N ARG A 29 -5.63 -11.58 -1.89
CA ARG A 29 -6.49 -10.61 -2.58
C ARG A 29 -5.97 -10.27 -3.98
N GLN A 30 -4.70 -9.89 -4.10
CA GLN A 30 -4.13 -9.52 -5.39
C GLN A 30 -4.07 -10.70 -6.35
N SER A 31 -3.75 -11.89 -5.83
CA SER A 31 -3.78 -13.13 -6.62
C SER A 31 -5.17 -13.39 -7.19
N LYS A 32 -6.23 -13.25 -6.38
CA LYS A 32 -7.62 -13.39 -6.84
C LYS A 32 -7.97 -12.38 -7.94
N LEU A 33 -7.62 -11.11 -7.75
CA LEU A 33 -7.86 -10.06 -8.77
C LEU A 33 -7.19 -10.41 -10.10
N ILE A 34 -5.92 -10.82 -10.06
CA ILE A 34 -5.15 -11.19 -11.25
C ILE A 34 -5.76 -12.42 -11.93
N LEU A 35 -6.16 -13.44 -11.16
CA LEU A 35 -6.79 -14.66 -11.70
C LEU A 35 -8.16 -14.39 -12.33
N MET A 36 -8.89 -13.39 -11.84
CA MET A 36 -10.16 -12.94 -12.42
C MET A 36 -9.98 -12.04 -13.65
N GLY A 37 -8.73 -11.75 -14.06
CA GLY A 37 -8.43 -10.83 -15.16
C GLY A 37 -8.60 -9.36 -14.80
N GLU A 38 -8.77 -9.04 -13.51
CA GLU A 38 -8.85 -7.67 -13.02
C GLU A 38 -7.45 -7.07 -12.80
N LYS A 39 -7.37 -5.74 -12.89
CA LYS A 39 -6.12 -5.02 -12.64
C LYS A 39 -6.04 -4.57 -11.19
N VAL A 40 -4.94 -4.92 -10.53
CA VAL A 40 -4.57 -4.31 -9.24
C VAL A 40 -4.34 -2.81 -9.47
N ARG A 41 -5.02 -1.95 -8.69
CA ARG A 41 -4.86 -0.50 -8.76
C ARG A 41 -3.85 -0.02 -7.72
N GLN A 42 -3.17 1.08 -8.00
CA GLN A 42 -2.28 1.68 -7.04
C GLN A 42 -3.10 2.38 -5.94
N GLU A 43 -3.06 1.83 -4.73
CA GLU A 43 -3.93 2.27 -3.64
C GLU A 43 -3.22 2.21 -2.29
N THR A 44 -3.71 3.03 -1.37
CA THR A 44 -3.35 2.96 0.05
C THR A 44 -4.49 2.29 0.80
N ARG A 45 -4.15 1.27 1.58
CA ARG A 45 -5.07 0.47 2.39
C ARG A 45 -4.70 0.55 3.87
N ARG A 46 -5.62 0.17 4.75
CA ARG A 46 -5.40 -0.02 6.19
C ARG A 46 -5.67 -1.47 6.54
N PHE A 47 -4.93 -2.05 7.48
CA PHE A 47 -5.26 -3.35 8.06
C PHE A 47 -6.25 -3.17 9.22
N ASP A 48 -7.35 -3.92 9.20
CA ASP A 48 -8.30 -4.01 10.31
C ASP A 48 -8.04 -5.30 11.09
N GLU A 49 -7.54 -5.14 12.31
CA GLU A 49 -7.14 -6.24 13.19
C GLU A 49 -8.33 -7.07 13.68
N ALA A 50 -9.52 -6.45 13.77
CA ALA A 50 -10.72 -7.14 14.23
C ALA A 50 -11.24 -8.15 13.19
N THR A 51 -11.12 -7.80 11.90
CA THR A 51 -11.60 -8.65 10.80
C THR A 51 -10.48 -9.41 10.08
N GLY A 52 -9.21 -9.04 10.31
CA GLY A 52 -8.05 -9.58 9.61
C GLY A 52 -7.98 -9.17 8.14
N LYS A 53 -8.64 -8.07 7.73
CA LYS A 53 -8.76 -7.66 6.31
C LYS A 53 -8.08 -6.34 6.03
N THR A 54 -7.62 -6.15 4.80
CA THR A 54 -7.21 -4.82 4.31
C THR A 54 -8.41 -4.06 3.79
N ILE A 55 -8.60 -2.82 4.24
CA ILE A 55 -9.68 -1.91 3.85
C ILE A 55 -9.09 -0.80 2.96
N LEU A 56 -9.76 -0.49 1.85
CA LEU A 56 -9.36 0.59 0.96
C LEU A 56 -9.50 1.95 1.66
N MET A 57 -8.45 2.77 1.65
CA MET A 57 -8.49 4.12 2.20
C MET A 57 -8.52 5.16 1.09
N ARG A 58 -7.51 5.15 0.22
CA ARG A 58 -7.35 6.14 -0.86
C ARG A 58 -6.84 5.45 -2.11
N VAL A 59 -7.50 5.72 -3.24
CA VAL A 59 -6.97 5.43 -4.56
C VAL A 59 -6.02 6.57 -4.95
N LYS A 60 -4.78 6.25 -5.35
CA LYS A 60 -3.82 7.29 -5.75
C LYS A 60 -4.33 7.95 -7.05
N THR A 61 -4.53 9.25 -7.01
CA THR A 61 -5.09 10.10 -8.08
C THR A 61 -4.06 11.17 -8.42
N ASP A 62 -2.89 10.75 -8.91
CA ASP A 62 -1.68 11.56 -9.07
C ASP A 62 -0.95 11.89 -7.77
N ALA A 63 0.37 11.73 -7.80
CA ALA A 63 1.24 12.05 -6.67
C ALA A 63 1.39 13.58 -6.58
N VAL A 64 1.11 14.14 -5.40
CA VAL A 64 1.38 15.57 -5.16
C VAL A 64 2.90 15.77 -5.16
N ASP A 65 3.37 16.74 -5.93
CA ASP A 65 4.78 17.13 -5.91
C ASP A 65 5.09 17.82 -4.58
N TYR A 66 5.93 17.18 -3.76
CA TYR A 66 6.33 17.66 -2.44
C TYR A 66 7.35 18.80 -2.49
N LYS A 67 7.89 19.13 -3.68
CA LYS A 67 8.83 20.25 -3.87
C LYS A 67 9.96 20.25 -2.83
N TYR A 68 10.67 19.12 -2.71
CA TYR A 68 11.76 18.98 -1.75
C TYR A 68 12.81 20.09 -1.95
N PHE A 69 13.16 20.79 -0.85
CA PHE A 69 14.27 21.73 -0.80
C PHE A 69 14.99 21.60 0.56
N PRO A 70 16.29 21.94 0.64
CA PRO A 70 17.02 21.93 1.90
C PRO A 70 16.39 22.87 2.91
N GLU A 71 16.21 22.43 4.15
CA GLU A 71 15.68 23.28 5.22
C GLU A 71 16.68 24.41 5.52
N PRO A 72 16.36 25.69 5.22
CA PRO A 72 17.32 26.79 5.33
C PRO A 72 17.74 27.06 6.78
N ASN A 73 16.93 26.67 7.76
CA ASN A 73 17.21 26.90 9.18
C ASN A 73 18.03 25.77 9.82
N ILE A 74 18.34 24.71 9.09
CA ILE A 74 19.14 23.57 9.59
C ILE A 74 20.41 23.49 8.75
N THR A 75 21.56 23.76 9.36
CA THR A 75 22.85 23.58 8.70
C THR A 75 23.12 22.10 8.44
N PRO A 76 23.83 21.76 7.34
CA PRO A 76 24.20 20.39 7.01
C PRO A 76 24.99 19.66 8.11
#